data_AF-A0A8G1R0Q4-F1
#
_entry.id   AF-A0A8G1R0Q4-F1
#
_cell.length_a   1.000
_cell.length_b   1.000
_cell.length_c   1.000
_cell.angle_alpha   90.00
_cell.angle_beta   90.00
_cell.angle_gamma   90.00
#
_symmetry.space_group_name_H-M   'P 1'
#
loop_
_entity.id
_entity.type
_entity.pdbx_description
1 polymer ?
#
loop_
_entity_poly.entity_id
_entity_poly.type
_entity_poly.pdbx_seq_one_letter_code
_entity_poly.pdbx_strand_id
1 'polypeptide(L)'
;MSTLTKSRQVPLTQGMSVKSDSEQSYPIEELLTHGGKSGLHVYRASAQGKQYILKNIIPGDFQHQVNIQQQLSQCPNIRTVVDSVRETEVFFYPFLDGDLLPFNIKPNNILIDYTEPATAEDQEITLIKQVQISDLEDTVIVPPGKWLRGPLCGNAIWRSAESWARSRQNQASDVFSFALVMVYVMANEMVLRVPDEQLNAEDSWRYVLRLHLSYFADIEGVERFLEHIGEQNPFFERILELINTFGLENPRQPVEHWDFLEPELKDLVARMTYLDPRGRITAREALEHTWFR
;
A
#
# COMPACT_ATOMS: atom_id res chain seq x y z
N MET A 1 12.52 -23.84 6.27
CA MET A 1 12.52 -22.74 7.25
C MET A 1 13.92 -22.50 7.73
N SER A 2 14.41 -21.25 7.67
CA SER A 2 15.75 -20.90 8.13
C SER A 2 15.87 -21.10 9.64
N THR A 3 17.09 -21.24 10.16
CA THR A 3 17.37 -21.27 11.61
C THR A 3 16.79 -20.06 12.32
N LEU A 4 16.85 -18.91 11.66
CA LEU A 4 16.33 -17.64 12.14
C LEU A 4 14.80 -17.59 12.18
N THR A 5 14.10 -18.18 11.19
CA THR A 5 12.64 -18.34 11.26
C THR A 5 12.24 -19.20 12.46
N LYS A 6 13.00 -20.26 12.74
CA LYS A 6 12.71 -21.14 13.88
C LYS A 6 12.93 -20.43 15.22
N SER A 7 14.00 -19.64 15.36
CA SER A 7 14.26 -18.89 16.59
C SER A 7 13.20 -17.82 16.87
N ARG A 8 12.63 -17.22 15.82
CA ARG A 8 11.55 -16.22 15.92
C ARG A 8 10.14 -16.82 16.11
N GLN A 9 9.97 -18.14 16.17
CA GLN A 9 8.62 -18.72 16.37
C GLN A 9 8.03 -18.35 17.73
N VAL A 10 8.88 -18.19 18.74
CA VAL A 10 8.47 -17.72 20.06
C VAL A 10 8.65 -16.20 20.09
N PRO A 11 7.58 -15.42 20.26
CA PRO A 11 7.68 -13.96 20.34
C PRO A 11 8.40 -13.54 21.64
N LEU A 12 9.02 -12.36 21.59
CA LEU A 12 9.52 -11.69 22.80
C LEU A 12 8.36 -11.38 23.75
N THR A 13 8.61 -11.54 25.06
CA THR A 13 7.62 -11.22 26.10
C THR A 13 7.85 -9.83 26.68
N GLN A 14 6.79 -9.27 27.26
CA GLN A 14 6.85 -7.99 27.96
C GLN A 14 7.95 -7.99 29.04
N GLY A 15 8.71 -6.90 29.11
CA GLY A 15 9.84 -6.71 30.02
C GLY A 15 11.19 -7.25 29.51
N MET A 16 11.20 -8.11 28.48
CA MET A 16 12.46 -8.44 27.80
C MET A 16 13.03 -7.19 27.13
N SER A 17 14.35 -7.06 27.10
CA SER A 17 15.01 -5.95 26.39
C SER A 17 15.72 -6.45 25.15
N VAL A 18 15.52 -5.75 24.04
CA VAL A 18 16.28 -5.97 22.80
C VAL A 18 17.41 -4.96 22.76
N LYS A 19 18.65 -5.45 22.66
CA LYS A 19 19.81 -4.61 22.46
C LYS A 19 20.07 -4.46 20.97
N SER A 20 20.10 -3.22 20.50
CA SER A 20 20.34 -2.86 19.10
C SER A 20 21.82 -2.93 18.70
N ASP A 21 22.07 -2.85 17.40
CA ASP A 21 23.41 -2.70 16.81
C ASP A 21 24.07 -1.36 17.23
N SER A 22 23.28 -0.36 17.64
CA SER A 22 23.77 0.91 18.23
C SER A 22 24.10 0.81 19.73
N GLU A 23 23.97 -0.39 20.31
CA GLU A 23 24.14 -0.69 21.73
C GLU A 23 23.03 -0.09 22.65
N GLN A 24 22.00 0.53 22.08
CA GLN A 24 20.82 0.97 22.82
C GLN A 24 19.91 -0.20 23.19
N SER A 25 19.39 -0.19 24.43
CA SER A 25 18.47 -1.21 24.94
C SER A 25 17.02 -0.73 24.86
N TYR A 26 16.15 -1.58 24.32
CA TYR A 26 14.73 -1.32 24.13
C TYR A 26 13.89 -2.38 24.87
N PRO A 27 13.43 -2.08 26.10
CA PRO A 27 12.44 -2.88 26.80
C PRO A 27 11.14 -3.02 26.00
N ILE A 28 10.70 -4.26 25.78
CA ILE A 28 9.41 -4.57 25.17
C ILE A 28 8.29 -4.25 26.15
N GLU A 29 7.37 -3.41 25.72
CA GLU A 29 6.15 -3.11 26.45
C GLU A 29 5.03 -4.07 26.07
N GLU A 30 4.89 -4.36 24.77
CA GLU A 30 3.72 -5.05 24.25
C GLU A 30 4.04 -5.75 22.91
N LEU A 31 3.43 -6.91 22.69
CA LEU A 31 3.36 -7.55 21.37
C LEU A 31 2.10 -7.06 20.65
N LEU A 32 2.27 -6.27 19.60
CA LEU A 32 1.18 -5.71 18.81
C LEU A 32 0.69 -6.68 17.73
N THR A 33 1.58 -7.48 17.14
CA THR A 33 1.21 -8.45 16.10
C THR A 33 2.02 -9.72 16.23
N HIS A 34 1.31 -10.85 16.32
CA HIS A 34 1.91 -12.18 16.35
C HIS A 34 2.06 -12.76 14.93
N GLY A 35 3.29 -12.83 14.44
CA GLY A 35 3.61 -13.27 13.06
C GLY A 35 3.38 -14.77 12.80
N GLY A 36 3.14 -15.58 13.83
CA GLY A 36 2.85 -17.01 13.67
C GLY A 36 3.97 -17.74 12.92
N LYS A 37 3.63 -18.43 11.83
CA LYS A 37 4.60 -19.23 11.04
C LYS A 37 5.64 -18.37 10.30
N SER A 38 5.35 -17.10 10.00
CA SER A 38 6.29 -16.22 9.32
C SER A 38 7.38 -15.68 10.25
N GLY A 39 7.09 -15.61 11.56
CA GLY A 39 7.98 -14.98 12.55
C GLY A 39 8.11 -13.46 12.38
N LEU A 40 7.20 -12.82 11.63
CA LEU A 40 7.15 -11.37 11.43
C LEU A 40 6.33 -10.72 12.55
N HIS A 41 6.92 -10.60 13.73
CA HIS A 41 6.25 -9.97 14.88
C HIS A 41 6.43 -8.45 14.86
N VAL A 42 5.49 -7.76 15.50
CA VAL A 42 5.54 -6.31 15.73
C VAL A 42 5.35 -6.05 17.21
N TYR A 43 6.21 -5.21 17.79
CA TYR A 43 6.21 -4.88 19.21
C TYR A 43 6.19 -3.38 19.44
N ARG A 44 5.62 -2.95 20.58
CA ARG A 44 5.87 -1.63 21.15
C ARG A 44 7.00 -1.72 22.19
N ALA A 45 7.89 -0.74 22.18
CA ALA A 45 8.94 -0.58 23.18
C ALA A 45 9.07 0.89 23.58
N SER A 46 9.67 1.15 24.74
CA SER A 46 10.08 2.50 25.13
C SER A 46 11.51 2.53 25.60
N ALA A 47 12.23 3.58 25.20
CA ALA A 47 13.60 3.83 25.62
C ALA A 47 13.82 5.33 25.71
N GLN A 48 14.50 5.78 26.78
CA GLN A 48 14.89 7.19 26.97
C GLN A 48 13.69 8.17 26.88
N GLY A 49 12.52 7.78 27.39
CA GLY A 49 11.31 8.61 27.37
C GLY A 49 10.65 8.73 25.99
N LYS A 50 11.08 7.93 25.00
CA LYS A 50 10.48 7.85 23.67
C LYS A 50 9.91 6.46 23.41
N GLN A 51 8.88 6.40 22.57
CA GLN A 51 8.26 5.15 22.14
C GLN A 51 8.76 4.74 20.75
N TYR A 52 8.79 3.42 20.54
CA TYR A 52 9.28 2.79 19.33
C TYR A 52 8.41 1.61 18.91
N ILE A 53 8.40 1.33 17.61
CA ILE A 53 7.89 0.09 17.03
C ILE A 53 9.08 -0.77 16.61
N LEU A 54 9.11 -2.01 17.08
CA LEU A 54 10.07 -3.01 16.64
C LEU A 54 9.38 -3.96 15.71
N LYS A 55 10.04 -4.32 14.62
CA LYS A 55 9.49 -5.22 13.62
C LYS A 55 10.54 -6.19 13.11
N ASN A 56 10.19 -7.48 13.11
CA ASN A 56 10.98 -8.47 12.40
C ASN A 56 10.75 -8.36 10.89
N ILE A 57 11.82 -8.45 10.11
CA ILE A 57 11.74 -8.45 8.65
C ILE A 57 11.84 -9.87 8.07
N ILE A 58 11.59 -9.97 6.75
CA ILE A 58 11.72 -11.21 6.01
C ILE A 58 13.15 -11.77 6.17
N PRO A 59 13.29 -13.03 6.63
CA PRO A 59 14.61 -13.62 6.83
C PRO A 59 15.52 -13.58 5.60
N GLY A 60 16.70 -12.98 5.75
CA GLY A 60 17.70 -12.89 4.69
C GLY A 60 17.65 -11.61 3.85
N ASP A 61 16.70 -10.70 4.10
CA ASP A 61 16.53 -9.46 3.32
C ASP A 61 17.14 -8.20 3.98
N PHE A 62 17.82 -8.37 5.12
CA PHE A 62 18.30 -7.26 5.96
C PHE A 62 19.10 -6.20 5.21
N GLN A 63 20.12 -6.59 4.44
CA GLN A 63 20.98 -5.62 3.79
C GLN A 63 20.25 -4.83 2.69
N HIS A 64 19.34 -5.48 1.97
CA HIS A 64 18.54 -4.83 0.94
C HIS A 64 17.65 -3.74 1.57
N GLN A 65 16.96 -4.09 2.65
CA GLN A 65 16.08 -3.18 3.36
C GLN A 65 16.82 -2.02 4.01
N VAL A 66 17.98 -2.27 4.65
CA VAL A 66 18.83 -1.20 5.20
C VAL A 66 19.20 -0.19 4.10
N ASN A 67 19.57 -0.66 2.91
CA ASN A 67 19.95 0.23 1.81
C ASN A 67 18.78 1.12 1.36
N ILE A 68 17.58 0.57 1.24
CA ILE A 68 16.36 1.33 0.88
C ILE A 68 16.03 2.37 1.96
N GLN A 69 16.00 1.93 3.22
CA GLN A 69 15.70 2.78 4.38
C GLN A 69 16.67 3.96 4.49
N GLN A 70 17.97 3.72 4.28
CA GLN A 70 18.99 4.77 4.30
C GLN A 70 18.80 5.79 3.18
N GLN A 71 18.51 5.35 1.96
CA GLN A 71 18.26 6.25 0.82
C GLN A 71 17.05 7.16 1.05
N LEU A 72 16.04 6.67 1.76
CA LEU A 72 14.79 7.39 2.03
C LEU A 72 14.79 8.12 3.38
N SER A 73 15.83 7.99 4.20
CA SER A 73 15.91 8.54 5.57
C SER A 73 15.78 10.06 5.66
N GLN A 74 16.05 10.77 4.56
CA GLN A 74 15.93 12.22 4.49
C GLN A 74 14.56 12.69 3.99
N CYS A 75 13.67 11.77 3.60
CA CYS A 75 12.33 12.10 3.13
C CYS A 75 11.38 12.28 4.34
N PRO A 76 10.89 13.49 4.63
CA PRO A 76 10.15 13.78 5.87
C PRO A 76 8.81 13.02 5.99
N ASN A 77 8.20 12.68 4.84
CA ASN A 77 6.96 11.94 4.75
C ASN A 77 7.16 10.43 4.54
N ILE A 78 8.36 9.90 4.79
CA ILE A 78 8.64 8.47 4.79
C ILE A 78 9.15 8.08 6.19
N ARG A 79 8.49 7.11 6.82
CA ARG A 79 8.91 6.59 8.12
C ARG A 79 10.02 5.59 7.91
N THR A 80 11.24 5.96 8.31
CA THR A 80 12.41 5.09 8.17
C THR A 80 12.89 4.51 9.49
N VAL A 81 13.69 3.45 9.37
CA VAL A 81 14.44 2.84 10.46
C VAL A 81 15.35 3.85 11.16
N VAL A 82 15.36 3.82 12.49
CA VAL A 82 16.30 4.57 13.35
C VAL A 82 17.33 3.67 14.02
N ASP A 83 17.07 2.37 14.10
CA ASP A 83 18.00 1.39 14.64
C ASP A 83 17.70 -0.03 14.10
N SER A 84 18.62 -0.97 14.31
CA SER A 84 18.46 -2.36 13.87
C SER A 84 19.12 -3.38 14.81
N VAL A 85 18.77 -4.65 14.64
CA VAL A 85 19.58 -5.78 15.12
C VAL A 85 19.82 -6.70 13.94
N ARG A 86 21.06 -6.82 13.48
CA ARG A 86 21.40 -7.67 12.33
C ARG A 86 21.20 -9.15 12.62
N GLU A 87 21.58 -9.61 13.81
CA GLU A 87 21.53 -11.04 14.18
C GLU A 87 20.10 -11.59 14.17
N THR A 88 19.15 -10.81 14.70
CA THR A 88 17.74 -11.18 14.79
C THR A 88 16.88 -10.50 13.72
N GLU A 89 17.49 -9.79 12.77
CA GLU A 89 16.90 -8.92 11.74
C GLU A 89 15.63 -8.21 12.23
N VAL A 90 15.83 -7.35 13.21
CA VAL A 90 14.82 -6.46 13.78
C VAL A 90 15.11 -5.03 13.36
N PHE A 91 14.06 -4.28 13.04
CA PHE A 91 14.12 -2.86 12.76
C PHE A 91 13.32 -2.07 13.77
N PHE A 92 13.84 -0.90 14.12
CA PHE A 92 13.25 0.03 15.09
C PHE A 92 12.78 1.28 14.35
N TYR A 93 11.55 1.67 14.61
CA TYR A 93 10.92 2.83 14.03
C TYR A 93 10.42 3.76 15.15
N PRO A 94 10.51 5.09 15.01
CA PRO A 94 9.87 6.02 15.94
C PRO A 94 8.37 5.75 16.01
N PHE A 95 7.77 5.72 17.20
CA PHE A 95 6.31 5.63 17.35
C PHE A 95 5.62 6.92 16.87
N LEU A 96 4.40 6.80 16.37
CA LEU A 96 3.50 7.92 16.05
C LEU A 96 2.18 7.68 16.78
N ASP A 97 1.57 8.73 17.32
CA ASP A 97 0.37 8.65 18.17
C ASP A 97 -0.93 8.27 17.43
N GLY A 98 -0.88 8.18 16.08
CA GLY A 98 -1.99 7.75 15.23
C GLY A 98 -1.82 6.35 14.63
N ASP A 99 -2.90 5.86 14.02
CA ASP A 99 -3.00 4.47 13.56
C ASP A 99 -1.84 4.03 12.66
N LEU A 100 -1.42 2.77 12.91
CA LEU A 100 -0.42 2.02 12.17
C LEU A 100 -0.88 1.79 10.71
N LEU A 101 0.04 1.40 9.81
CA LEU A 101 -0.03 0.35 8.76
C LEU A 101 0.86 0.70 7.46
N PRO A 102 1.21 -0.26 6.54
CA PRO A 102 2.47 -0.45 5.69
C PRO A 102 2.90 0.07 4.20
N PHE A 103 3.68 -0.63 3.27
CA PHE A 103 3.86 -0.41 1.76
C PHE A 103 2.92 -1.32 0.98
N ASN A 104 2.36 -0.83 -0.14
CA ASN A 104 1.03 -1.14 -0.69
C ASN A 104 0.21 0.13 -0.48
N ILE A 105 0.11 1.06 -1.43
CA ILE A 105 -0.66 2.27 -1.13
C ILE A 105 -2.11 1.86 -0.83
N LYS A 106 -2.48 1.93 0.45
CA LYS A 106 -3.77 1.60 1.03
C LYS A 106 -3.93 2.50 2.27
N PRO A 107 -5.14 2.66 2.84
CA PRO A 107 -5.37 3.64 3.89
C PRO A 107 -4.49 3.39 5.12
N ASN A 108 -4.46 2.13 5.53
CA ASN A 108 -3.49 1.52 6.41
C ASN A 108 -2.08 2.14 6.28
N ASN A 109 -1.61 2.31 5.06
CA ASN A 109 -0.21 2.51 4.72
C ASN A 109 0.29 3.96 4.91
N ILE A 110 -0.59 4.81 5.44
CA ILE A 110 -0.43 6.24 5.62
C ILE A 110 -0.69 6.58 7.09
N LEU A 111 0.38 6.93 7.80
CA LEU A 111 0.34 7.28 9.22
C LEU A 111 0.13 8.77 9.39
N ILE A 112 -0.75 9.15 10.30
CA ILE A 112 -1.08 10.54 10.57
C ILE A 112 -0.90 10.81 12.07
N ASP A 113 0.02 11.71 12.42
CA ASP A 113 0.09 12.30 13.75
C ASP A 113 -0.81 13.53 13.77
N TYR A 114 -1.82 13.52 14.62
CA TYR A 114 -2.79 14.59 14.76
C TYR A 114 -3.17 14.82 16.23
N THR A 115 -3.70 15.99 16.52
CA THR A 115 -4.36 16.27 17.80
C THR A 115 -5.85 16.47 17.58
N GLU A 116 -6.63 15.71 18.34
CA GLU A 116 -8.08 15.89 18.43
C GLU A 116 -8.41 17.15 19.23
N PRO A 117 -9.47 17.90 18.83
CA PRO A 117 -9.95 19.01 19.63
C PRO A 117 -10.39 18.52 21.02
N ALA A 118 -10.04 19.28 22.05
CA ALA A 118 -10.24 18.88 23.44
C ALA A 118 -11.71 18.80 23.86
N THR A 119 -12.61 19.51 23.16
CA THR A 119 -14.06 19.44 23.35
C THR A 119 -14.80 19.52 22.02
N ALA A 120 -16.00 18.95 21.95
CA ALA A 120 -16.88 19.03 20.78
C ALA A 120 -17.42 20.45 20.50
N GLU A 121 -17.21 21.40 21.42
CA GLU A 121 -17.62 22.80 21.31
C GLU A 121 -16.48 23.67 20.74
N ASP A 122 -15.24 23.19 20.79
CA ASP A 122 -14.11 23.82 20.11
C ASP A 122 -14.24 23.54 18.61
N GLN A 123 -14.59 24.56 17.83
CA GLN A 123 -14.55 24.55 16.36
C GLN A 123 -13.12 24.46 15.80
N GLU A 124 -12.17 23.89 16.56
CA GLU A 124 -10.81 23.69 16.11
C GLU A 124 -10.74 22.53 15.12
N ILE A 125 -10.17 22.83 13.97
CA ILE A 125 -9.84 21.88 12.91
C ILE A 125 -8.83 20.88 13.48
N THR A 126 -9.04 19.58 13.24
CA THR A 126 -8.05 18.54 13.52
C THR A 126 -6.67 18.96 13.01
N LEU A 127 -5.74 19.21 13.93
CA LEU A 127 -4.40 19.67 13.56
C LEU A 127 -3.54 18.47 13.20
N ILE A 128 -3.29 18.30 11.90
CA ILE A 128 -2.33 17.32 11.39
C ILE A 128 -0.92 17.85 11.60
N LYS A 129 -0.15 17.18 12.45
CA LYS A 129 1.25 17.52 12.75
C LYS A 129 2.20 16.89 11.73
N GLN A 130 1.96 15.63 11.36
CA GLN A 130 2.81 14.89 10.45
C GLN A 130 2.04 13.80 9.69
N VAL A 131 2.41 13.57 8.43
CA VAL A 131 1.94 12.44 7.63
C VAL A 131 3.14 11.66 7.10
N GLN A 132 3.15 10.34 7.27
CA GLN A 132 4.24 9.49 6.81
C GLN A 132 3.73 8.21 6.14
N ILE A 133 4.34 7.81 5.03
CA ILE A 133 4.21 6.46 4.46
C ILE A 133 5.15 5.52 5.22
N SER A 134 4.70 4.30 5.55
CA SER A 134 5.46 3.36 6.37
C SER A 134 5.68 1.99 5.71
N ASP A 135 6.35 1.06 6.42
CA ASP A 135 6.69 -0.32 6.01
C ASP A 135 7.26 -0.39 4.60
N LEU A 136 8.55 -0.14 4.47
CA LEU A 136 9.18 -0.14 3.16
C LEU A 136 9.52 -1.57 2.70
N GLU A 137 9.07 -2.61 3.40
CA GLU A 137 9.57 -3.97 3.22
C GLU A 137 9.22 -4.59 1.86
N ASP A 138 8.08 -4.25 1.28
CA ASP A 138 7.71 -4.67 -0.09
C ASP A 138 8.14 -3.64 -1.17
N THR A 139 8.95 -2.65 -0.80
CA THR A 139 9.48 -1.64 -1.74
C THR A 139 10.52 -2.23 -2.66
N VAL A 140 10.43 -1.86 -3.93
CA VAL A 140 11.49 -2.13 -4.91
C VAL A 140 11.84 -0.85 -5.64
N ILE A 141 13.14 -0.61 -5.78
CA ILE A 141 13.65 0.51 -6.58
C ILE A 141 13.54 0.10 -8.06
N VAL A 142 12.57 0.68 -8.76
CA VAL A 142 12.44 0.54 -10.22
C VAL A 142 13.20 1.70 -10.88
N PRO A 143 14.29 1.43 -11.63
CA PRO A 143 15.03 2.50 -12.29
C PRO A 143 14.16 3.26 -13.31
N PRO A 144 14.48 4.53 -13.62
CA PRO A 144 13.74 5.30 -14.60
C PRO A 144 13.57 4.57 -15.94
N GLY A 145 12.35 4.55 -16.47
CA GLY A 145 12.00 3.88 -17.73
C GLY A 145 12.03 2.34 -17.67
N LYS A 146 12.27 1.74 -16.50
CA LYS A 146 12.20 0.29 -16.29
C LYS A 146 10.85 -0.11 -15.69
N TRP A 147 10.60 -1.41 -15.74
CA TRP A 147 9.37 -2.03 -15.27
C TRP A 147 9.70 -3.29 -14.49
N LEU A 148 9.01 -3.51 -13.38
CA LEU A 148 9.00 -4.75 -12.64
C LEU A 148 8.00 -5.72 -13.30
N ARG A 149 8.34 -6.99 -13.51
CA ARG A 149 7.44 -7.97 -14.14
C ARG A 149 7.41 -9.28 -13.36
N GLY A 150 6.22 -9.86 -13.21
CA GLY A 150 6.02 -11.17 -12.58
C GLY A 150 5.46 -11.17 -11.15
N PRO A 151 5.91 -10.31 -10.21
CA PRO A 151 5.35 -10.32 -8.87
C PRO A 151 3.93 -9.76 -8.88
N LEU A 152 3.13 -10.24 -7.92
CA LEU A 152 1.78 -9.76 -7.65
C LEU A 152 1.87 -8.77 -6.49
N CYS A 153 2.04 -7.48 -6.80
CA CYS A 153 2.32 -6.43 -5.81
C CYS A 153 1.04 -5.79 -5.25
N GLY A 154 1.14 -5.18 -4.07
CA GLY A 154 0.02 -4.50 -3.39
C GLY A 154 -1.02 -5.45 -2.80
N ASN A 155 -2.02 -4.92 -2.10
CA ASN A 155 -3.14 -5.70 -1.57
C ASN A 155 -4.25 -5.84 -2.61
N ALA A 156 -4.96 -6.96 -2.56
CA ALA A 156 -5.93 -7.38 -3.57
C ALA A 156 -6.97 -6.30 -3.96
N ILE A 157 -7.47 -5.51 -3.01
CA ILE A 157 -8.51 -4.49 -3.29
C ILE A 157 -7.94 -3.08 -3.52
N TRP A 158 -6.63 -2.89 -3.40
CA TRP A 158 -5.95 -1.61 -3.64
C TRP A 158 -5.00 -1.66 -4.83
N ARG A 159 -4.62 -2.86 -5.30
CA ARG A 159 -3.68 -3.03 -6.42
C ARG A 159 -4.33 -2.71 -7.76
N SER A 160 -3.49 -2.33 -8.71
CA SER A 160 -3.86 -2.06 -10.10
C SER A 160 -4.11 -3.32 -10.94
N ALA A 161 -4.73 -3.12 -12.11
CA ALA A 161 -5.02 -4.17 -13.06
C ALA A 161 -3.76 -4.87 -13.59
N GLU A 162 -2.69 -4.13 -13.90
CA GLU A 162 -1.43 -4.72 -14.37
C GLU A 162 -0.73 -5.56 -13.28
N SER A 163 -0.93 -5.25 -12.00
CA SER A 163 -0.46 -6.08 -10.89
C SER A 163 -1.23 -7.39 -10.82
N TRP A 164 -2.56 -7.36 -10.89
CA TRP A 164 -3.40 -8.56 -11.00
C TRP A 164 -2.98 -9.45 -12.18
N ALA A 165 -2.67 -8.83 -13.32
CA ALA A 165 -2.20 -9.52 -14.51
C ALA A 165 -0.72 -9.97 -14.44
N ARG A 166 -0.02 -9.71 -13.32
CA ARG A 166 1.42 -9.95 -13.11
C ARG A 166 2.29 -9.37 -14.24
N SER A 167 1.81 -8.30 -14.85
CA SER A 167 2.44 -7.64 -15.98
C SER A 167 3.52 -6.66 -15.50
N ARG A 168 4.04 -5.89 -16.45
CA ARG A 168 4.96 -4.78 -16.24
C ARG A 168 4.30 -3.72 -15.33
N GLN A 169 4.94 -3.44 -14.19
CA GLN A 169 4.52 -2.53 -13.13
C GLN A 169 5.60 -1.48 -12.86
N ASN A 170 5.20 -0.29 -12.45
CA ASN A 170 6.07 0.82 -12.02
C ASN A 170 5.28 1.77 -11.10
N GLN A 171 5.78 3.00 -10.90
CA GLN A 171 5.15 4.02 -10.04
C GLN A 171 3.69 4.35 -10.43
N ALA A 172 3.26 4.08 -11.67
CA ALA A 172 1.88 4.26 -12.08
C ALA A 172 0.92 3.31 -11.34
N SER A 173 1.41 2.17 -10.83
CA SER A 173 0.63 1.28 -9.96
C SER A 173 0.38 1.93 -8.59
N ASP A 174 1.36 2.66 -8.04
CA ASP A 174 1.19 3.39 -6.76
C ASP A 174 0.22 4.56 -6.90
N VAL A 175 0.27 5.29 -8.03
CA VAL A 175 -0.70 6.36 -8.33
C VAL A 175 -2.14 5.82 -8.39
N PHE A 176 -2.34 4.68 -9.07
CA PHE A 176 -3.64 4.01 -9.11
C PHE A 176 -4.12 3.67 -7.70
N SER A 177 -3.27 3.03 -6.91
CA SER A 177 -3.59 2.64 -5.54
C SER A 177 -3.89 3.84 -4.64
N PHE A 178 -3.17 4.96 -4.80
CA PHE A 178 -3.44 6.19 -4.06
C PHE A 178 -4.79 6.80 -4.42
N ALA A 179 -5.20 6.79 -5.69
CA ALA A 179 -6.51 7.28 -6.09
C ALA A 179 -7.66 6.51 -5.42
N LEU A 180 -7.51 5.18 -5.26
CA LEU A 180 -8.49 4.40 -4.50
C LEU A 180 -8.54 4.81 -3.02
N VAL A 181 -7.38 5.12 -2.42
CA VAL A 181 -7.33 5.66 -1.05
C VAL A 181 -8.06 7.00 -0.96
N MET A 182 -7.87 7.89 -1.95
CA MET A 182 -8.59 9.16 -1.99
C MET A 182 -10.10 8.96 -2.03
N VAL A 183 -10.59 8.04 -2.86
CA VAL A 183 -12.02 7.70 -2.92
C VAL A 183 -12.52 7.17 -1.58
N TYR A 184 -11.78 6.27 -0.95
CA TYR A 184 -12.15 5.74 0.36
C TYR A 184 -12.18 6.81 1.45
N VAL A 185 -11.17 7.69 1.52
CA VAL A 185 -11.11 8.72 2.56
C VAL A 185 -12.19 9.78 2.35
N MET A 186 -12.43 10.20 1.10
CA MET A 186 -13.33 11.31 0.81
C MET A 186 -14.80 10.90 0.72
N ALA A 187 -15.09 9.65 0.36
CA ALA A 187 -16.46 9.16 0.16
C ALA A 187 -16.83 7.95 1.04
N ASN A 188 -15.90 7.40 1.82
CA ASN A 188 -16.07 6.14 2.56
C ASN A 188 -16.42 4.94 1.66
N GLU A 189 -15.98 4.99 0.40
CA GLU A 189 -16.28 3.96 -0.60
C GLU A 189 -15.05 3.10 -0.91
N MET A 190 -15.13 1.80 -0.61
CA MET A 190 -14.12 0.82 -1.01
C MET A 190 -14.49 0.21 -2.37
N VAL A 191 -14.38 0.99 -3.44
CA VAL A 191 -14.97 0.66 -4.76
C VAL A 191 -14.56 -0.71 -5.33
N LEU A 192 -13.36 -1.22 -5.02
CA LEU A 192 -12.90 -2.54 -5.48
C LEU A 192 -13.14 -3.68 -4.47
N ARG A 193 -13.84 -3.43 -3.36
CA ARG A 193 -14.18 -4.44 -2.37
C ARG A 193 -15.18 -5.43 -2.95
N VAL A 194 -14.88 -6.71 -2.78
CA VAL A 194 -15.77 -7.83 -3.06
C VAL A 194 -16.02 -8.61 -1.76
N PRO A 195 -17.08 -9.44 -1.68
CA PRO A 195 -17.29 -10.34 -0.55
C PRO A 195 -16.06 -11.20 -0.26
N ASP A 196 -15.85 -11.55 1.01
CA ASP A 196 -14.64 -12.26 1.44
C ASP A 196 -14.55 -13.65 0.79
N GLU A 197 -15.67 -14.29 0.48
CA GLU A 197 -15.71 -15.56 -0.25
C GLU A 197 -15.12 -15.40 -1.67
N GLN A 198 -15.42 -14.30 -2.35
CA GLN A 198 -14.88 -13.99 -3.68
C GLN A 198 -13.42 -13.57 -3.59
N LEU A 199 -13.06 -12.81 -2.56
CA LEU A 199 -11.69 -12.32 -2.37
C LEU A 199 -10.71 -13.47 -2.05
N ASN A 200 -11.18 -14.48 -1.32
CA ASN A 200 -10.39 -15.65 -0.94
C ASN A 200 -10.49 -16.82 -1.93
N ALA A 201 -11.25 -16.67 -3.03
CA ALA A 201 -11.35 -17.68 -4.08
C ALA A 201 -10.06 -17.80 -4.89
N GLU A 202 -9.81 -18.99 -5.46
CA GLU A 202 -8.66 -19.25 -6.33
C GLU A 202 -8.67 -18.33 -7.57
N ASP A 203 -9.85 -18.00 -8.06
CA ASP A 203 -10.09 -17.09 -9.18
C ASP A 203 -10.52 -15.68 -8.74
N SER A 204 -10.15 -15.25 -7.53
CA SER A 204 -10.45 -13.91 -6.98
C SER A 204 -10.16 -12.75 -7.95
N TRP A 205 -9.14 -12.91 -8.81
CA TRP A 205 -8.81 -11.97 -9.88
C TRP A 205 -10.01 -11.62 -10.77
N ARG A 206 -10.92 -12.56 -11.03
CA ARG A 206 -12.08 -12.40 -11.91
C ARG A 206 -13.04 -11.34 -11.38
N TYR A 207 -13.32 -11.38 -10.10
CA TYR A 207 -14.25 -10.46 -9.45
C TYR A 207 -13.66 -9.05 -9.39
N VAL A 208 -12.39 -8.95 -8.97
CA VAL A 208 -11.73 -7.64 -8.81
C VAL A 208 -11.37 -6.99 -10.15
N LEU A 209 -10.87 -7.75 -11.14
CA LEU A 209 -10.59 -7.21 -12.48
C LEU A 209 -11.86 -6.82 -13.22
N ARG A 210 -12.99 -7.49 -12.96
CA ARG A 210 -14.28 -7.04 -13.51
C ARG A 210 -14.63 -5.64 -13.03
N LEU A 211 -14.40 -5.32 -11.76
CA LEU A 211 -14.60 -3.96 -11.23
C LEU A 211 -13.66 -2.94 -11.89
N HIS A 212 -12.38 -3.29 -12.09
CA HIS A 212 -11.45 -2.43 -12.83
C HIS A 212 -11.97 -2.10 -14.24
N LEU A 213 -12.44 -3.11 -14.98
CA LEU A 213 -12.96 -2.92 -16.33
C LEU A 213 -14.29 -2.15 -16.35
N SER A 214 -15.12 -2.31 -15.31
CA SER A 214 -16.37 -1.56 -15.17
C SER A 214 -16.11 -0.07 -14.94
N TYR A 215 -15.13 0.25 -14.10
CA TYR A 215 -14.95 1.58 -13.54
C TYR A 215 -13.92 2.43 -14.28
N PHE A 216 -12.83 1.83 -14.75
CA PHE A 216 -11.62 2.58 -15.16
C PHE A 216 -11.18 2.33 -16.60
N ALA A 217 -11.99 1.59 -17.36
CA ALA A 217 -11.69 1.25 -18.73
C ALA A 217 -12.61 2.01 -19.70
N ASP A 218 -12.08 2.38 -20.85
CA ASP A 218 -12.82 2.68 -22.06
C ASP A 218 -12.30 1.76 -23.19
N ILE A 219 -12.83 1.90 -24.41
CA ILE A 219 -12.46 1.04 -25.52
C ILE A 219 -10.95 1.15 -25.79
N GLU A 220 -10.46 2.39 -25.88
CA GLU A 220 -9.05 2.67 -26.13
C GLU A 220 -8.15 2.14 -24.99
N GLY A 221 -8.55 2.34 -23.74
CA GLY A 221 -7.86 1.87 -22.55
C GLY A 221 -7.74 0.36 -22.48
N VAL A 222 -8.78 -0.39 -22.90
CA VAL A 222 -8.71 -1.86 -22.99
C VAL A 222 -7.69 -2.29 -24.05
N GLU A 223 -7.75 -1.72 -25.26
CA GLU A 223 -6.82 -2.04 -26.34
C GLU A 223 -5.37 -1.78 -25.91
N ARG A 224 -5.10 -0.59 -25.36
CA ARG A 224 -3.77 -0.21 -24.88
C ARG A 224 -3.33 -1.06 -23.68
N PHE A 225 -4.23 -1.44 -22.79
CA PHE A 225 -3.91 -2.34 -21.68
C PHE A 225 -3.55 -3.76 -22.19
N LEU A 226 -4.26 -4.27 -23.19
CA LEU A 226 -3.95 -5.56 -23.83
C LEU A 226 -2.58 -5.54 -24.50
N GLU A 227 -2.21 -4.46 -25.20
CA GLU A 227 -0.83 -4.26 -25.71
C GLU A 227 0.21 -4.25 -24.58
N HIS A 228 -0.12 -3.60 -23.46
CA HIS A 228 0.77 -3.49 -22.31
C HIS A 228 1.01 -4.85 -21.63
N ILE A 229 0.00 -5.73 -21.55
CA ILE A 229 0.18 -7.07 -20.98
C ILE A 229 0.74 -8.10 -21.97
N GLY A 230 0.41 -7.94 -23.26
CA GLY A 230 0.85 -8.78 -24.37
C GLY A 230 0.10 -10.11 -24.50
N GLU A 231 -0.07 -10.60 -25.73
CA GLU A 231 -0.86 -11.80 -26.08
C GLU A 231 -0.42 -13.08 -25.37
N GLN A 232 0.87 -13.20 -25.05
CA GLN A 232 1.39 -14.37 -24.33
C GLN A 232 1.04 -14.37 -22.83
N ASN A 233 0.51 -13.26 -22.30
CA ASN A 233 0.08 -13.20 -20.92
C ASN A 233 -1.26 -13.94 -20.76
N PRO A 234 -1.40 -14.89 -19.82
CA PRO A 234 -2.66 -15.60 -19.59
C PRO A 234 -3.85 -14.68 -19.29
N PHE A 235 -3.61 -13.45 -18.83
CA PHE A 235 -4.66 -12.46 -18.59
C PHE A 235 -5.16 -11.76 -19.85
N PHE A 236 -4.49 -11.90 -21.00
CA PHE A 236 -4.95 -11.32 -22.27
C PHE A 236 -6.36 -11.81 -22.63
N GLU A 237 -6.53 -13.12 -22.77
CA GLU A 237 -7.83 -13.74 -23.05
C GLU A 237 -8.83 -13.53 -21.89
N ARG A 238 -8.36 -13.57 -20.64
CA ARG A 238 -9.24 -13.34 -19.47
C ARG A 238 -9.84 -11.94 -19.48
N ILE A 239 -9.09 -10.92 -19.87
CA ILE A 239 -9.61 -9.55 -19.97
C ILE A 239 -10.64 -9.45 -21.11
N LEU A 240 -10.39 -10.10 -22.25
CA LEU A 240 -11.36 -10.19 -23.35
C LEU A 240 -12.65 -10.93 -22.93
N GLU A 241 -12.53 -12.01 -22.18
CA GLU A 241 -13.69 -12.71 -21.62
C GLU A 241 -14.48 -11.80 -20.67
N LEU A 242 -13.80 -11.08 -19.77
CA LEU A 242 -14.47 -10.19 -18.83
C LEU A 242 -15.13 -9.00 -19.52
N ILE A 243 -14.49 -8.37 -20.51
CA ILE A 243 -15.10 -7.22 -21.21
C ILE A 243 -16.39 -7.63 -21.95
N ASN A 244 -16.42 -8.85 -22.50
CA ASN A 244 -17.59 -9.41 -23.19
C ASN A 244 -18.76 -9.75 -22.26
N THR A 245 -18.59 -9.67 -20.94
CA THR A 245 -19.68 -9.88 -19.97
C THR A 245 -20.43 -8.59 -19.60
N PHE A 246 -20.06 -7.44 -20.16
CA PHE A 246 -20.86 -6.21 -20.04
C PHE A 246 -21.84 -6.10 -21.20
N GLY A 247 -23.03 -5.56 -20.93
CA GLY A 247 -24.10 -5.43 -21.93
C GLY A 247 -25.23 -4.52 -21.43
N LEU A 248 -26.36 -4.49 -22.15
CA LEU A 248 -27.49 -3.63 -21.78
C LEU A 248 -28.06 -3.93 -20.38
N GLU A 249 -28.07 -5.20 -19.97
CA GLU A 249 -28.57 -5.64 -18.66
C GLU A 249 -27.55 -5.46 -17.53
N ASN A 250 -26.27 -5.30 -17.87
CA ASN A 250 -25.18 -5.11 -16.92
C ASN A 250 -24.15 -4.15 -17.50
N PRO A 251 -24.50 -2.85 -17.58
CA PRO A 251 -23.61 -1.86 -18.16
C PRO A 251 -22.42 -1.59 -17.23
N ARG A 252 -21.31 -1.19 -17.83
CA ARG A 252 -20.16 -0.64 -17.09
C ARG A 252 -20.59 0.60 -16.30
N GLN A 253 -19.84 0.92 -15.25
CA GLN A 253 -20.12 2.05 -14.35
C GLN A 253 -18.90 2.97 -14.27
N PRO A 254 -18.55 3.68 -15.36
CA PRO A 254 -17.29 4.43 -15.43
C PRO A 254 -17.20 5.49 -14.33
N VAL A 255 -15.98 5.71 -13.83
CA VAL A 255 -15.66 6.67 -12.77
C VAL A 255 -16.21 8.07 -13.05
N GLU A 256 -16.29 8.48 -14.31
CA GLU A 256 -16.82 9.77 -14.76
C GLU A 256 -18.30 9.99 -14.39
N HIS A 257 -19.03 8.91 -14.14
CA HIS A 257 -20.45 8.92 -13.77
C HIS A 257 -20.69 8.71 -12.26
N TRP A 258 -19.64 8.67 -11.44
CA TRP A 258 -19.84 8.57 -9.99
C TRP A 258 -20.40 9.89 -9.45
N ASP A 259 -21.57 9.82 -8.83
CA ASP A 259 -22.27 10.98 -8.26
C ASP A 259 -21.87 11.28 -6.82
N PHE A 260 -21.19 10.33 -6.16
CA PHE A 260 -20.71 10.46 -4.78
C PHE A 260 -19.34 11.18 -4.67
N LEU A 261 -18.70 11.50 -5.81
CA LEU A 261 -17.49 12.31 -5.86
C LEU A 261 -17.79 13.68 -6.46
N GLU A 262 -17.23 14.72 -5.88
CA GLU A 262 -17.26 16.04 -6.47
C GLU A 262 -16.51 16.08 -7.83
N PRO A 263 -16.90 16.99 -8.75
CA PRO A 263 -16.44 16.95 -10.14
C PRO A 263 -14.91 16.96 -10.29
N GLU A 264 -14.20 17.79 -9.54
CA GLU A 264 -12.75 17.92 -9.60
C GLU A 264 -12.03 16.70 -9.03
N LEU A 265 -12.54 16.12 -7.94
CA LEU A 265 -11.99 14.88 -7.38
C LEU A 265 -12.19 13.72 -8.36
N LYS A 266 -13.36 13.65 -8.99
CA LYS A 266 -13.70 12.64 -9.97
C LYS A 266 -12.79 12.69 -11.20
N ASP A 267 -12.53 13.88 -11.75
CA ASP A 267 -11.58 14.05 -12.86
C ASP A 267 -10.17 13.61 -12.48
N LEU A 268 -9.71 13.98 -11.28
CA LEU A 268 -8.41 13.56 -10.77
C LEU A 268 -8.31 12.04 -10.62
N VAL A 269 -9.30 11.41 -9.98
CA VAL A 269 -9.35 9.95 -9.81
C VAL A 269 -9.33 9.27 -11.17
N ALA A 270 -10.15 9.71 -12.13
CA ALA A 270 -10.20 9.13 -13.47
C ALA A 270 -8.82 9.10 -14.15
N ARG A 271 -8.08 10.21 -14.10
CA ARG A 271 -6.73 10.33 -14.67
C ARG A 271 -5.70 9.45 -13.96
N MET A 272 -5.86 9.25 -12.65
CA MET A 272 -4.96 8.42 -11.84
C MET A 272 -5.28 6.93 -11.95
N THR A 273 -6.53 6.57 -12.22
CA THR A 273 -6.99 5.17 -12.27
C THR A 273 -7.07 4.58 -13.67
N TYR A 274 -6.78 5.35 -14.73
CA TYR A 274 -6.88 4.89 -16.12
C TYR A 274 -6.28 3.49 -16.34
N LEU A 275 -7.01 2.61 -17.04
CA LEU A 275 -6.69 1.18 -17.09
C LEU A 275 -5.26 0.90 -17.56
N ASP A 276 -4.82 1.51 -18.67
CA ASP A 276 -3.44 1.40 -19.13
C ASP A 276 -2.51 2.21 -18.21
N PRO A 277 -1.56 1.57 -17.48
CA PRO A 277 -0.63 2.28 -16.61
C PRO A 277 0.23 3.32 -17.34
N ARG A 278 0.41 3.21 -18.67
CA ARG A 278 1.20 4.16 -19.47
C ARG A 278 0.45 5.48 -19.72
N GLY A 279 -0.87 5.49 -19.56
CA GLY A 279 -1.72 6.67 -19.76
C GLY A 279 -2.10 7.39 -18.46
N ARG A 280 -1.72 6.85 -17.29
CA ARG A 280 -1.98 7.50 -16.00
C ARG A 280 -1.10 8.73 -15.83
N ILE A 281 -1.66 9.77 -15.21
CA ILE A 281 -0.85 10.90 -14.74
C ILE A 281 0.13 10.44 -13.66
N THR A 282 1.25 11.15 -13.54
CA THR A 282 2.22 10.94 -12.48
C THR A 282 1.77 11.58 -11.17
N ALA A 283 2.38 11.19 -10.04
CA ALA A 283 2.14 11.85 -8.75
C ALA A 283 2.42 13.36 -8.79
N ARG A 284 3.40 13.80 -9.61
CA ARG A 284 3.70 15.23 -9.79
C ARG A 284 2.57 15.95 -10.51
N GLU A 285 2.09 15.40 -11.62
CA GLU A 285 0.97 15.97 -12.37
C GLU A 285 -0.33 15.95 -11.56
N ALA A 286 -0.55 14.91 -10.74
CA ALA A 286 -1.67 14.85 -9.82
C ALA A 286 -1.67 16.02 -8.83
N LEU A 287 -0.51 16.37 -8.26
CA LEU A 287 -0.37 17.51 -7.33
C LEU A 287 -0.61 18.87 -8.00
N GLU A 288 -0.50 18.97 -9.33
CA GLU A 288 -0.78 20.20 -10.08
C GLU A 288 -2.28 20.38 -10.39
N HIS A 289 -3.10 19.35 -10.14
CA HIS A 289 -4.53 19.32 -10.39
C HIS A 289 -5.29 20.37 -9.57
N THR A 290 -6.39 20.90 -10.13
CA THR A 290 -7.19 21.96 -9.49
C THR A 290 -7.84 21.53 -8.19
N TRP A 291 -8.04 20.23 -7.98
CA TRP A 291 -8.58 19.68 -6.72
C TRP A 291 -7.71 20.01 -5.50
N PHE A 292 -6.39 20.13 -5.68
CA PHE A 292 -5.46 20.48 -4.60
C PHE A 292 -5.26 22.00 -4.41
N ARG A 293 -6.01 22.84 -5.14
CA ARG A 293 -5.83 24.30 -5.14
C ARG A 293 -6.89 25.05 -4.34
#